data_AF-A0A6N8H2E7-F1
#
_entry.id   AF-A0A6N8H2E7-F1
#
_cell.length_a   1.000
_cell.length_b   1.000
_cell.length_c   1.000
_cell.angle_alpha   90.00
_cell.angle_beta   90.00
_cell.angle_gamma   90.00
#
_symmetry.space_group_name_H-M   'P 1'
#
loop_
_entity.id
_entity.type
_entity.pdbx_description
1 polymer ?
#
loop_
_entity_poly.entity_id
_entity_poly.type
_entity_poly.pdbx_seq_one_letter_code
_entity_poly.pdbx_strand_id
1 'polypeptide(L)' 'MTYVVKRIDEQMYGCEEPAPGAEVLVDVTLVAPDGVKRVLPYPDAALAAADINEGDTAVLTADGLLKKV' A
#
# COMPACT_ATOMS: atom_id res chain seq x y z
N MET A 1 -14.22 -0.63 -5.10
CA MET A 1 -13.84 0.64 -5.76
C MET A 1 -12.44 0.46 -6.31
N THR A 2 -12.18 0.92 -7.53
CA THR A 2 -10.88 0.80 -8.20
C THR A 2 -10.05 2.06 -7.93
N TYR A 3 -8.75 1.89 -7.68
CA TYR A 3 -7.80 2.95 -7.38
C TYR A 3 -6.58 2.83 -8.28
N VAL A 4 -5.91 3.95 -8.53
CA VAL A 4 -4.53 3.95 -9.01
C VAL A 4 -3.60 4.02 -7.80
N VAL A 5 -2.64 3.11 -7.72
CA VAL A 5 -1.54 3.14 -6.75
C VAL A 5 -0.61 4.26 -7.18
N LYS A 6 -0.69 5.41 -6.50
CA LYS A 6 0.01 6.61 -6.93
C LYS A 6 1.42 6.72 -6.39
N ARG A 7 1.62 6.25 -5.15
CA ARG A 7 2.92 6.19 -4.49
C ARG A 7 3.01 5.05 -3.49
N ILE A 8 4.22 4.54 -3.33
CA ILE A 8 4.61 3.59 -2.28
C ILE A 8 5.86 4.18 -1.60
N ASP A 9 5.74 4.58 -0.34
CA ASP A 9 6.82 5.20 0.42
C ASP A 9 7.19 4.29 1.62
N GLU A 10 8.49 4.07 1.86
CA GLU A 10 8.96 3.34 3.04
C GLU A 10 8.58 4.08 4.33
N GLN A 11 8.03 3.37 5.32
CA GLN A 11 7.75 3.98 6.61
C GLN A 11 9.05 4.25 7.36
N MET A 12 9.25 5.51 7.77
CA MET A 12 10.40 5.87 8.60
C MET A 12 10.08 5.63 10.06
N TYR A 13 10.60 4.52 10.61
CA TYR A 13 10.47 4.15 12.04
C TYR A 13 11.33 5.01 13.00
N GLY A 14 12.02 6.04 12.50
CA GLY A 14 12.89 6.89 13.31
C GLY A 14 14.15 6.16 13.78
N CYS A 15 14.54 6.36 15.05
CA CYS A 15 15.69 5.68 15.65
C CYS A 15 15.32 4.29 16.24
N GLU A 16 14.04 3.92 16.23
CA GLU A 16 13.58 2.64 16.75
C GLU A 16 13.59 1.62 15.62
N GLU A 17 14.40 0.57 15.77
CA GLU A 17 14.34 -0.58 14.87
C GLU A 17 13.00 -1.30 15.06
N PRO A 18 12.37 -1.77 13.98
CA PRO A 18 11.21 -2.65 14.09
C PRO A 18 11.56 -3.84 14.98
N ALA A 19 10.59 -4.29 15.78
CA ALA A 19 10.77 -5.50 16.57
C ALA A 19 11.20 -6.67 15.67
N PRO A 20 12.07 -7.58 16.14
CA PRO A 20 12.53 -8.70 15.32
C PRO A 20 11.32 -9.54 14.86
N GLY A 21 11.19 -9.71 13.54
CA GLY A 21 10.07 -10.40 12.92
C GLY A 21 8.80 -9.55 12.73
N ALA A 22 8.84 -8.25 13.02
CA ALA A 22 7.78 -7.34 12.64
C ALA A 22 7.66 -7.26 11.11
N GLU A 23 6.42 -7.18 10.64
CA GLU A 23 6.14 -6.98 9.22
C GLU A 23 6.57 -5.57 8.79
N VAL A 24 7.28 -5.48 7.67
CA VAL A 24 7.70 -4.20 7.09
C VAL A 24 6.50 -3.58 6.39
N LEU A 25 6.14 -2.36 6.81
CA LEU A 25 5.03 -1.62 6.24
C LEU A 25 5.53 -0.46 5.38
N VAL A 26 4.76 -0.15 4.35
CA VAL A 26 4.93 1.02 3.47
C VAL A 26 3.65 1.84 3.49
N ASP A 27 3.76 3.15 3.27
CA ASP A 27 2.60 4.02 3.06
C ASP A 27 2.19 3.99 1.60
N VAL A 28 0.99 3.49 1.33
CA VAL A 28 0.44 3.41 -0.02
C VAL A 28 -0.53 4.55 -0.26
N THR A 29 -0.21 5.43 -1.21
CA THR A 29 -1.12 6.47 -1.68
C THR A 29 -1.99 5.93 -2.80
N LEU A 30 -3.29 5.79 -2.55
CA LEU A 30 -4.31 5.42 -3.53
C LEU A 30 -5.08 6.65 -4.02
N VAL A 31 -5.39 6.69 -5.31
CA VAL A 31 -6.21 7.75 -5.93
C VAL A 31 -7.43 7.12 -6.59
N ALA A 32 -8.62 7.52 -6.15
CA ALA A 32 -9.88 7.11 -6.75
C ALA A 32 -10.14 7.85 -8.08
N PRO A 33 -11.07 7.38 -8.93
CA PRO A 33 -11.37 8.02 -10.21
C PRO A 33 -11.90 9.45 -10.10
N ASP A 34 -12.52 9.80 -8.97
CA ASP A 34 -12.97 11.15 -8.62
C ASP A 34 -11.84 12.05 -8.08
N GLY A 35 -10.62 11.54 -8.00
CA GLY A 35 -9.44 12.25 -7.51
C GLY A 35 -9.24 12.19 -6.00
N VAL A 36 -10.15 11.57 -5.24
CA VAL A 36 -10.00 11.43 -3.79
C VAL A 36 -8.77 10.58 -3.47
N LYS A 37 -7.91 11.11 -2.60
CA LYS A 37 -6.70 10.44 -2.15
C LYS A 37 -6.93 9.71 -0.83
N ARG A 38 -6.35 8.54 -0.69
CA ARG A 38 -6.24 7.79 0.56
C ARG A 38 -4.80 7.36 0.75
N VAL A 39 -4.27 7.52 1.96
CA VAL A 39 -2.99 6.94 2.35
C VAL A 39 -3.29 5.89 3.40
N LEU A 40 -2.68 4.71 3.27
CA LEU A 40 -2.78 3.67 4.29
C LEU A 40 -1.47 2.90 4.44
N PRO A 41 -1.14 2.46 5.67
CA PRO A 41 -0.06 1.51 5.89
C PRO A 41 -0.44 0.17 5.26
N TYR A 42 0.49 -0.44 4.55
CA TYR A 42 0.26 -1.74 3.90
C TYR A 42 1.53 -2.60 3.96
N PRO A 43 1.42 -3.94 4.09
CA PRO A 43 2.58 -4.80 4.10
C PRO A 43 3.33 -4.79 2.76
N ASP A 44 4.63 -4.50 2.80
CA ASP A 44 5.49 -4.51 1.62
C ASP A 44 5.49 -5.89 0.93
N ALA A 45 5.64 -6.94 1.74
CA ALA A 45 5.61 -8.33 1.27
C ALA A 45 4.28 -8.70 0.60
N ALA A 46 3.16 -8.13 1.03
CA ALA A 46 1.86 -8.38 0.41
C ALA A 46 1.71 -7.67 -0.95
N LEU A 47 2.31 -6.48 -1.13
CA LEU A 47 2.35 -5.82 -2.44
C LEU A 47 3.20 -6.62 -3.42
N ALA A 48 4.39 -7.06 -2.99
CA ALA A 48 5.28 -7.88 -3.79
C ALA A 48 4.61 -9.21 -4.20
N ALA A 49 3.95 -9.89 -3.26
CA ALA A 49 3.21 -11.13 -3.54
C ALA A 49 2.04 -10.94 -4.50
N ALA A 50 1.45 -9.74 -4.54
CA ALA A 50 0.34 -9.38 -5.43
C ALA A 50 0.79 -8.71 -6.75
N ASP A 51 2.10 -8.55 -6.98
CA ASP A 51 2.69 -7.83 -8.12
C ASP A 51 2.18 -6.37 -8.25
N ILE A 52 1.92 -5.70 -7.13
CA ILE A 52 1.38 -4.32 -7.11
C ILE A 52 2.52 -3.31 -7.03
N ASN A 53 2.60 -2.42 -8.02
CA ASN A 53 3.59 -1.36 -8.12
C ASN A 53 2.93 0.01 -8.28
N GLU A 54 3.73 1.07 -8.18
CA GLU A 54 3.27 2.42 -8.52
C GLU A 54 2.80 2.50 -9.99
N GLY A 55 1.67 3.16 -10.20
CA GLY A 55 0.99 3.26 -11.50
C GLY A 55 -0.03 2.15 -11.75
N ASP A 56 0.02 1.05 -11.00
CA ASP A 56 -0.94 -0.04 -11.15
C ASP A 56 -2.34 0.37 -10.72
N THR A 57 -3.31 -0.31 -11.31
CA THR A 57 -4.71 -0.21 -10.92
C THR A 57 -5.04 -1.37 -9.98
N ALA A 58 -5.66 -1.07 -8.84
CA ALA A 58 -6.00 -2.06 -7.82
C ALA A 58 -7.39 -1.82 -7.22
N VAL A 59 -8.04 -2.89 -6.78
CA VAL A 59 -9.25 -2.83 -5.96
C VAL A 59 -8.87 -2.98 -4.49
N LEU A 60 -9.29 -2.02 -3.67
CA LEU A 60 -9.27 -2.18 -2.22
C LEU A 60 -10.55 -2.88 -1.77
N THR A 61 -10.41 -4.08 -1.23
CA THR A 61 -11.50 -4.91 -0.73
C THR A 61 -12.00 -4.44 0.65
N ALA A 62 -13.17 -4.92 1.08
CA ALA A 62 -13.75 -4.57 2.38
C ALA A 62 -12.84 -5.00 3.56
N ASP A 63 -12.11 -6.11 3.39
CA ASP A 63 -11.16 -6.63 4.39
C ASP A 63 -9.80 -5.93 4.34
N GLY A 64 -9.66 -4.86 3.55
CA GLY A 64 -8.46 -4.04 3.47
C GLY A 64 -7.38 -4.56 2.51
N LEU A 65 -7.58 -5.68 1.82
CA LEU A 65 -6.62 -6.21 0.84
C LEU A 65 -6.68 -5.45 -0.50
N LEU A 66 -5.52 -5.21 -1.09
CA LEU A 66 -5.35 -4.72 -2.46
C LEU A 66 -5.22 -5.90 -3.43
N LYS A 67 -5.94 -5.81 -4.55
CA LYS A 67 -5.88 -6.76 -5.66
C LYS A 67 -5.64 -6.02 -6.96
N LYS A 68 -4.56 -6.35 -7.67
CA LYS A 68 -4.27 -5.80 -9.00
C LYS A 68 -5.40 -6.14 -9.97
N VAL A 69 -5.72 -5.19 -10.86
CA VAL A 69 -6.76 -5.30 -11.90
C VAL A 69 -6.12 -5.59 -13.24
#